data_AF-A0A2H0G7A7-F1
#
_entry.id   AF-A0A2H0G7A7-F1
#
_cell.length_a   1.000
_cell.length_b   1.000
_cell.length_c   1.000
_cell.angle_alpha   90.00
_cell.angle_beta   90.00
_cell.angle_gamma   90.00
#
_symmetry.space_group_name_H-M   'P 1'
#
loop_
_entity.id
_entity.type
_entity.pdbx_description
1 polymer ?
#
loop_
_entity_poly.entity_id
_entity_poly.type
_entity_poly.pdbx_seq_one_letter_code
_entity_poly.pdbx_strand_id
1 'polypeptide(L)'
;MVHHLTYSTNILDTFSVLSSFNFAESIWDKYEKYAIPKIQDATIKLRGSLFYIKDLTPKQAEKELKSLNQIIPVLYKSKEMLSSIKDKEFQDFKSAAIEFFDTIDLLHDNLQDIAKIHSFYEMSMSVLSEDWNSKEDQHWDNY
;
A
#
# COMPACT_ATOMS: atom_id res chain seq x y z
N MET A 1 -6.19 -21.05 3.88
CA MET A 1 -6.21 -20.70 2.44
C MET A 1 -5.44 -19.40 2.33
N VAL A 2 -4.21 -19.42 1.79
CA VAL A 2 -3.42 -18.19 1.65
C VAL A 2 -4.08 -17.40 0.54
N HIS A 3 -4.89 -16.39 0.89
CA HIS A 3 -5.36 -15.42 -0.09
C HIS A 3 -4.12 -14.80 -0.70
N HIS A 4 -3.83 -15.11 -1.97
CA HIS A 4 -2.75 -14.47 -2.69
C HIS A 4 -3.05 -12.97 -2.69
N LEU A 5 -2.26 -12.23 -1.92
CA LEU A 5 -2.40 -10.80 -1.78
C LEU A 5 -1.96 -10.15 -3.10
N THR A 6 -2.92 -9.86 -3.96
CA THR A 6 -2.70 -9.25 -5.28
C THR A 6 -2.73 -7.72 -5.19
N TYR A 7 -2.11 -7.15 -4.15
CA TYR A 7 -2.10 -5.70 -3.94
C TYR A 7 -1.40 -4.98 -5.10
N SER A 8 -0.16 -5.39 -5.37
CA SER A 8 0.69 -4.77 -6.38
C SER A 8 0.13 -4.94 -7.80
N THR A 9 -0.48 -6.08 -8.11
CA THR A 9 -1.16 -6.30 -9.41
C THR A 9 -2.36 -5.37 -9.59
N ASN A 10 -3.25 -5.29 -8.59
CA ASN A 10 -4.43 -4.41 -8.66
C ASN A 10 -4.03 -2.93 -8.78
N ILE A 11 -2.94 -2.52 -8.13
CA ILE A 11 -2.42 -1.16 -8.22
C ILE A 11 -1.87 -0.86 -9.62
N LEU A 12 -1.08 -1.77 -10.18
CA LEU A 12 -0.48 -1.58 -11.52
C LEU A 12 -1.54 -1.55 -12.63
N ASP A 13 -2.54 -2.42 -12.57
CA ASP A 13 -3.63 -2.45 -13.56
C ASP A 13 -4.44 -1.15 -13.54
N THR A 14 -4.69 -0.60 -12.35
CA THR A 14 -5.41 0.67 -12.19
C THR A 14 -4.55 1.87 -12.57
N PHE A 15 -3.24 1.80 -12.32
CA PHE A 15 -2.30 2.84 -12.75
C PHE A 15 -2.27 2.97 -14.27
N SER A 16 -2.35 1.86 -15.01
CA SER A 16 -2.46 1.90 -16.48
C SER A 16 -3.70 2.68 -16.94
N VAL A 17 -4.84 2.44 -16.29
CA VAL A 17 -6.08 3.21 -16.54
C VAL A 17 -5.82 4.68 -16.21
N LEU A 18 -5.35 5.01 -15.01
CA LEU A 18 -5.10 6.40 -14.62
C LEU A 18 -4.15 7.12 -15.59
N SER A 19 -3.03 6.51 -15.99
CA SER A 19 -2.04 7.14 -16.87
C SER A 19 -2.56 7.50 -18.27
N SER A 20 -3.65 6.88 -18.71
CA SER A 20 -4.22 7.05 -20.06
C SER A 20 -5.10 8.30 -20.19
N PHE A 21 -5.39 9.01 -19.09
CA PHE A 21 -6.32 10.14 -19.10
C PHE A 21 -5.82 11.35 -19.93
N ASN A 22 -4.50 11.48 -20.10
CA ASN A 22 -3.87 12.54 -20.91
C ASN A 22 -4.22 12.50 -22.40
N PHE A 23 -4.81 11.40 -22.89
CA PHE A 23 -5.12 11.22 -24.32
C PHE A 23 -6.58 11.54 -24.69
N ALA A 24 -7.41 11.95 -23.73
CA ALA A 24 -8.86 11.72 -23.83
C ALA A 24 -9.75 12.97 -23.99
N GLU A 25 -9.26 14.15 -24.36
CA GLU A 25 -10.13 15.33 -24.55
C GLU A 25 -11.25 15.09 -25.60
N SER A 26 -10.96 14.34 -26.68
CA SER A 26 -11.95 14.07 -27.74
C SER A 26 -12.92 12.91 -27.44
N ILE A 27 -12.67 12.13 -26.40
CA ILE A 27 -13.42 10.91 -26.05
C ILE A 27 -13.75 10.83 -24.56
N TRP A 28 -13.72 11.97 -23.86
CA TRP A 28 -13.78 12.05 -22.40
C TRP A 28 -15.01 11.32 -21.83
N ASP A 29 -16.20 11.59 -22.34
CA ASP A 29 -17.44 10.92 -21.92
C ASP A 29 -17.38 9.38 -22.01
N LYS A 30 -16.71 8.85 -23.04
CA LYS A 30 -16.57 7.40 -23.23
C LYS A 30 -15.48 6.84 -22.33
N TYR A 31 -14.40 7.60 -22.16
CA TYR A 31 -13.29 7.24 -21.30
C TYR A 31 -13.72 7.22 -19.84
N GLU A 32 -14.48 8.21 -19.38
CA GLU A 32 -14.99 8.31 -18.01
C GLU A 32 -15.87 7.10 -17.66
N LYS A 33 -16.83 6.76 -18.54
CA LYS A 33 -17.70 5.57 -18.40
C LYS A 33 -16.94 4.25 -18.34
N TYR A 34 -15.75 4.19 -18.92
CA TYR A 34 -14.87 3.04 -18.86
C TYR A 34 -13.96 3.06 -17.62
N ALA A 35 -13.38 4.21 -17.30
CA ALA A 35 -12.32 4.35 -16.32
C ALA A 35 -12.85 4.38 -14.88
N ILE A 36 -13.93 5.13 -14.62
CA ILE A 36 -14.49 5.26 -13.26
C ILE A 36 -14.85 3.88 -12.68
N PRO A 37 -15.64 3.01 -13.36
CA PRO A 37 -16.00 1.71 -12.79
C PRO A 37 -14.79 0.83 -12.51
N LYS A 38 -13.75 0.91 -13.35
CA LYS A 38 -12.50 0.15 -13.15
C LYS A 38 -11.73 0.63 -11.93
N ILE A 39 -11.61 1.94 -11.76
CA ILE A 39 -10.95 2.54 -10.59
C ILE A 39 -11.72 2.14 -9.32
N GLN A 40 -13.05 2.25 -9.33
CA GLN A 40 -13.90 1.87 -8.20
C GLN A 40 -13.81 0.39 -7.86
N ASP A 41 -13.85 -0.51 -8.86
CA ASP A 41 -13.69 -1.95 -8.65
C ASP A 41 -12.33 -2.28 -8.02
N ALA A 42 -11.25 -1.65 -8.50
CA ALA A 42 -9.93 -1.80 -7.92
C ALA A 42 -9.85 -1.27 -6.48
N THR A 43 -10.45 -0.12 -6.20
CA THR A 43 -10.56 0.44 -4.84
C THR A 43 -11.29 -0.52 -3.91
N ILE A 44 -12.42 -1.11 -4.33
CA ILE A 44 -13.16 -2.09 -3.54
C ILE A 44 -12.32 -3.33 -3.28
N LYS A 45 -11.62 -3.86 -4.30
CA LYS A 45 -10.72 -5.01 -4.14
C LYS A 45 -9.58 -4.72 -3.18
N LEU A 46 -8.98 -3.53 -3.25
CA LEU A 46 -7.93 -3.08 -2.32
C LEU A 46 -8.46 -3.00 -0.89
N ARG A 47 -9.64 -2.39 -0.67
CA ARG A 47 -10.30 -2.33 0.63
C ARG A 47 -10.66 -3.70 1.18
N GLY A 48 -11.17 -4.59 0.33
CA GLY A 48 -11.44 -5.98 0.71
C GLY A 48 -10.17 -6.72 1.11
N SER A 49 -9.05 -6.43 0.44
CA SER A 49 -7.76 -7.03 0.78
C SER A 49 -7.20 -6.47 2.10
N LEU A 50 -7.36 -5.16 2.36
CA LEU A 50 -7.01 -4.51 3.63
C LEU A 50 -7.64 -5.19 4.85
N PHE A 51 -8.82 -5.80 4.72
CA PHE A 51 -9.44 -6.55 5.82
C PHE A 51 -8.54 -7.67 6.36
N TYR A 52 -7.79 -8.33 5.47
CA TYR A 52 -6.89 -9.44 5.78
C TYR A 52 -5.44 -9.01 6.04
N ILE A 53 -5.16 -7.71 6.05
CA ILE A 53 -3.78 -7.21 6.22
C ILE A 53 -3.17 -7.61 7.56
N LYS A 54 -4.02 -7.78 8.58
CA LYS A 54 -3.65 -8.17 9.94
C LYS A 54 -3.12 -9.60 10.03
N ASP A 55 -3.45 -10.43 9.05
CA ASP A 55 -3.02 -11.83 8.98
C ASP A 55 -1.62 -11.96 8.34
N LEU A 56 -1.03 -10.84 7.89
CA LEU A 56 0.31 -10.82 7.33
C LEU A 56 1.36 -11.04 8.41
N THR A 57 2.31 -11.92 8.12
CA THR A 57 3.56 -11.93 8.85
C THR A 57 4.36 -10.67 8.50
N PRO A 58 5.19 -10.16 9.43
CA PRO A 58 5.97 -8.96 9.14
C PRO A 58 6.92 -9.06 7.94
N LYS A 59 7.51 -10.24 7.70
CA LYS A 59 8.34 -10.47 6.49
C LYS A 59 7.52 -10.38 5.19
N GLN A 60 6.27 -10.82 5.21
CA GLN A 60 5.37 -10.65 4.07
C GLN A 60 4.97 -9.18 3.90
N ALA A 61 4.68 -8.47 4.99
CA ALA A 61 4.38 -7.05 4.95
C ALA A 61 5.56 -6.22 4.40
N GLU A 62 6.79 -6.52 4.81
CA GLU A 62 8.00 -5.87 4.30
C GLU A 62 8.20 -6.12 2.80
N LYS A 63 7.95 -7.34 2.33
CA LYS A 63 8.03 -7.67 0.91
C LYS A 63 7.04 -6.86 0.07
N GLU A 64 5.78 -6.79 0.49
CA GLU A 64 4.75 -5.99 -0.19
C GLU A 64 5.07 -4.49 -0.11
N LEU A 65 5.53 -4.01 1.05
CA LEU A 65 5.94 -2.62 1.24
C LEU A 65 7.10 -2.24 0.30
N LYS A 66 8.07 -3.13 0.10
CA LYS A 66 9.18 -2.91 -0.83
C LYS A 66 8.69 -2.76 -2.27
N SER A 67 7.74 -3.60 -2.69
CA SER A 67 7.10 -3.48 -4.01
C SER A 67 6.31 -2.18 -4.14
N LEU A 68 5.55 -1.81 -3.10
CA LEU A 68 4.76 -0.58 -3.09
C LEU A 68 5.64 0.69 -3.12
N ASN A 69 6.75 0.70 -2.39
CA ASN A 69 7.70 1.82 -2.36
C ASN A 69 8.35 2.10 -3.74
N GLN A 70 8.43 1.11 -4.62
CA GLN A 70 8.93 1.31 -5.99
C GLN A 70 7.96 2.12 -6.86
N ILE A 71 6.66 2.02 -6.60
CA ILE A 71 5.61 2.62 -7.43
C ILE A 71 5.01 3.89 -6.81
N ILE A 72 5.11 4.07 -5.48
CA ILE A 72 4.61 5.26 -4.76
C ILE A 72 5.03 6.60 -5.37
N PRO A 73 6.30 6.83 -5.75
CA PRO A 73 6.71 8.12 -6.31
C PRO A 73 5.96 8.46 -7.61
N VAL A 74 5.64 7.45 -8.40
CA VAL A 74 4.89 7.61 -9.65
C VAL A 74 3.42 7.89 -9.34
N LEU A 75 2.84 7.16 -8.39
CA LEU A 75 1.46 7.37 -7.94
C LEU A 75 1.24 8.79 -7.40
N TYR A 76 2.18 9.31 -6.60
CA TYR A 76 2.08 10.68 -6.09
C TYR A 76 2.15 11.74 -7.18
N LYS A 77 3.03 11.59 -8.18
CA LYS A 77 3.03 12.49 -9.34
C LYS A 77 1.69 12.49 -10.07
N SER A 78 1.06 11.32 -10.22
CA SER A 78 -0.27 11.22 -10.82
C SER A 78 -1.36 11.86 -9.94
N LYS A 79 -1.30 11.68 -8.61
CA LYS A 79 -2.21 12.32 -7.64
C LYS A 79 -2.12 13.85 -7.72
N GLU A 80 -0.91 14.40 -7.76
CA GLU A 80 -0.67 15.85 -7.91
C GLU A 80 -1.21 16.37 -9.24
N MET A 81 -0.90 15.67 -10.34
CA MET A 81 -1.38 16.03 -11.67
C MET A 81 -2.91 16.09 -11.72
N LEU A 82 -3.60 15.09 -11.19
CA LEU A 82 -5.07 15.05 -11.12
C LEU A 82 -5.64 16.11 -10.18
N SER A 83 -4.95 16.39 -9.08
CA SER A 83 -5.32 17.44 -8.13
C SER A 83 -5.30 18.83 -8.77
N SER A 84 -4.39 19.06 -9.73
CA SER A 84 -4.24 20.33 -10.44
C SER A 84 -5.36 20.63 -11.45
N ILE A 85 -6.11 19.62 -11.88
CA ILE A 85 -7.24 19.78 -12.80
C ILE A 85 -8.40 20.47 -12.08
N LYS A 86 -8.83 21.61 -12.63
CA LYS A 86 -9.91 22.46 -12.09
C LYS A 86 -11.23 22.30 -12.83
N ASP A 87 -11.24 21.63 -13.98
CA ASP A 87 -12.45 21.47 -14.76
C ASP A 87 -13.51 20.67 -14.01
N LYS A 88 -14.74 21.18 -14.04
CA LYS A 88 -15.89 20.53 -13.40
C LYS A 88 -16.25 19.20 -14.07
N GLU A 89 -15.96 19.08 -15.36
CA GLU A 89 -16.20 17.88 -16.15
C GLU A 89 -15.37 16.67 -15.69
N PHE A 90 -14.29 16.91 -14.95
CA PHE A 90 -13.40 15.85 -14.46
C PHE A 90 -13.64 15.48 -12.99
N GLN A 91 -14.67 16.03 -12.35
CA GLN A 91 -14.86 15.90 -10.89
C GLN A 91 -15.16 14.48 -10.45
N ASP A 92 -15.98 13.74 -11.19
CA ASP A 92 -16.34 12.37 -10.82
C ASP A 92 -15.14 11.44 -10.98
N PHE A 93 -14.42 11.54 -12.11
CA PHE A 93 -13.15 10.84 -12.31
C PHE A 93 -12.12 11.19 -11.23
N LYS A 94 -11.95 12.47 -10.92
CA LYS A 94 -11.03 12.95 -9.88
C LYS A 94 -11.40 12.38 -8.52
N SER A 95 -12.68 12.37 -8.18
CA SER A 95 -13.17 11.82 -6.91
C SER A 95 -12.86 10.33 -6.80
N ALA A 96 -13.14 9.55 -7.85
CA ALA A 96 -12.80 8.12 -7.90
C ALA A 96 -11.29 7.87 -7.80
N ALA A 97 -10.48 8.66 -8.50
CA ALA A 97 -9.02 8.54 -8.47
C ALA A 97 -8.43 8.91 -7.09
N ILE A 98 -8.91 9.99 -6.46
CA ILE A 98 -8.47 10.39 -5.12
C ILE A 98 -8.81 9.29 -4.11
N GLU A 99 -10.02 8.74 -4.15
CA GLU A 99 -10.43 7.65 -3.26
C GLU A 99 -9.54 6.40 -3.41
N PHE A 100 -9.13 6.10 -4.64
CA PHE A 100 -8.17 5.04 -4.92
C PHE A 100 -6.79 5.34 -4.32
N PHE A 101 -6.26 6.55 -4.51
CA PHE A 101 -4.97 6.93 -3.92
C PHE A 101 -4.99 6.92 -2.39
N ASP A 102 -6.06 7.42 -1.77
CA ASP A 102 -6.20 7.42 -0.30
C ASP A 102 -6.26 5.99 0.25
N THR A 103 -6.83 5.05 -0.52
CA THR A 103 -6.83 3.62 -0.16
C THR A 103 -5.43 3.02 -0.27
N ILE A 104 -4.60 3.47 -1.22
CA ILE A 104 -3.19 3.06 -1.31
C ILE A 104 -2.38 3.62 -0.15
N ASP A 105 -2.58 4.89 0.21
CA ASP A 105 -1.92 5.52 1.36
C ASP A 105 -2.23 4.72 2.64
N LEU A 106 -3.50 4.36 2.86
CA LEU A 106 -3.91 3.52 3.99
C LEU A 106 -3.24 2.13 3.97
N LEU A 107 -3.11 1.50 2.80
CA LEU A 107 -2.39 0.23 2.64
C LEU A 107 -0.91 0.36 2.99
N HIS A 108 -0.26 1.42 2.52
CA HIS A 108 1.14 1.68 2.81
C HIS A 108 1.39 1.83 4.31
N ASP A 109 0.59 2.66 4.99
CA ASP A 109 0.70 2.89 6.43
C ASP A 109 0.56 1.59 7.23
N ASN A 110 -0.45 0.77 6.91
CA ASN A 110 -0.67 -0.50 7.61
C ASN A 110 0.47 -1.50 7.38
N LEU A 111 0.99 -1.60 6.15
CA LEU A 111 2.14 -2.46 5.86
C LEU A 111 3.39 -1.98 6.60
N GLN A 112 3.59 -0.67 6.69
CA GLN A 112 4.70 -0.09 7.42
C GLN A 112 4.62 -0.38 8.93
N ASP A 113 3.43 -0.27 9.52
CA ASP A 113 3.23 -0.56 10.94
C ASP A 113 3.50 -2.03 11.27
N ILE A 114 2.99 -2.95 10.46
CA ILE A 114 3.22 -4.40 10.65
C ILE A 114 4.72 -4.73 10.49
N ALA A 115 5.41 -4.15 9.51
CA ALA A 115 6.84 -4.36 9.32
C ALA A 115 7.68 -3.79 10.48
N LYS A 116 7.33 -2.62 11.02
CA LYS A 116 8.03 -2.00 12.15
C LYS A 116 7.95 -2.83 13.43
N ILE A 117 6.81 -3.48 13.71
CA ILE A 117 6.65 -4.38 14.88
C ILE A 117 7.75 -5.45 14.90
N HIS A 118 8.08 -6.02 13.75
CA HIS A 118 9.14 -7.03 13.65
C HIS A 118 10.54 -6.47 13.84
N SER A 119 10.82 -5.29 13.29
CA SER A 119 12.08 -4.59 13.52
C SER A 119 12.33 -4.37 15.01
N PHE A 120 11.31 -3.91 15.76
CA PHE A 120 11.44 -3.75 17.22
C PHE A 120 11.62 -5.08 17.96
N TYR A 121 10.91 -6.12 17.55
CA TYR A 121 11.06 -7.46 18.14
C TYR A 121 12.44 -8.08 17.87
N GLU A 122 12.99 -7.94 16.65
CA GLU A 122 14.33 -8.43 16.34
C GLU A 122 15.42 -7.66 17.10
N MET A 123 15.28 -6.33 17.20
CA MET A 123 16.17 -5.50 18.01
C MET A 123 16.15 -5.90 19.49
N SER A 124 14.95 -6.10 20.07
CA SER A 124 14.84 -6.48 21.48
C SER A 124 15.34 -7.90 21.71
N MET A 125 15.09 -8.85 20.80
CA MET A 125 15.64 -10.21 20.88
C MET A 125 17.17 -10.22 20.85
N SER A 126 17.81 -9.38 20.01
CA SER A 126 19.27 -9.25 19.99
C SER A 126 19.79 -8.77 21.34
N VAL A 127 19.20 -7.70 21.88
CA VAL A 127 19.59 -7.13 23.19
C VAL A 127 19.35 -8.13 24.32
N LEU A 128 18.21 -8.82 24.34
CA LEU A 128 17.91 -9.85 25.34
C LEU A 128 18.86 -11.05 25.22
N SER A 129 19.25 -11.43 24.01
CA SER A 129 20.23 -12.51 23.80
C SER A 129 21.65 -12.14 24.22
N GLU A 130 22.01 -10.85 24.14
CA GLU A 130 23.28 -10.33 24.64
C GLU A 130 23.28 -10.24 26.17
N ASP A 131 22.14 -9.86 26.77
CA ASP A 131 21.93 -9.79 28.22
C ASP A 131 22.05 -11.19 28.87
N TRP A 132 21.37 -12.19 28.29
CA TRP A 132 21.43 -13.59 28.74
C TRP A 132 22.81 -14.24 28.57
N ASN A 133 23.65 -13.71 27.67
CA ASN A 133 25.02 -14.17 27.47
C ASN A 133 26.05 -13.27 28.21
N SER A 134 25.59 -12.32 29.01
CA SER A 134 26.46 -11.50 29.83
C SER A 134 27.13 -12.37 30.91
N LYS A 135 28.41 -12.10 31.19
CA LYS A 135 29.17 -12.85 32.22
C LYS A 135 28.61 -12.67 33.64
N GLU A 136 27.70 -11.72 33.84
CA GLU A 136 27.08 -11.41 35.13
C GLU A 136 25.89 -12.32 35.43
N ASP A 137 25.30 -12.99 34.43
CA ASP A 137 24.15 -13.91 34.63
C ASP A 137 24.55 -15.35 35.01
N GLN A 138 25.85 -15.65 35.12
CA GLN A 138 26.35 -16.93 35.67
C GLN A 138 26.19 -17.05 37.20
N HIS A 139 25.47 -16.13 37.84
CA HIS A 139 25.21 -16.17 39.28
C HIS A 139 24.07 -17.12 39.69
N TRP A 140 23.32 -17.69 38.74
CA TRP A 140 22.21 -18.60 39.05
C TRP A 140 22.60 -20.07 39.25
N ASP A 141 23.84 -20.46 38.94
CA ASP A 141 24.34 -21.85 39.10
C ASP A 141 24.96 -22.15 40.49
N ASN A 142 24.79 -21.25 41.47
CA ASN A 142 25.33 -21.42 42.83
C ASN A 142 24.26 -21.75 43.89
N TYR A 143 23.35 -22.70 43.61
CA TYR A 143 22.49 -23.32 44.63
C TYR A 143 22.37 -24.84 44.46
#